data_AF-A0A955PD14-F1
#
_entry.id   AF-A0A955PD14-F1
#
_cell.length_a   1.000
_cell.length_b   1.000
_cell.length_c   1.000
_cell.angle_alpha   90.00
_cell.angle_beta   90.00
_cell.angle_gamma   90.00
#
_symmetry.space_group_name_H-M   'P 1'
#
loop_
_entity.id
_entity.type
_entity.pdbx_description
1 polymer ?
#
loop_
_entity_poly.entity_id
_entity_poly.type
_entity_poly.pdbx_seq_one_letter_code
_entity_poly.pdbx_strand_id
1 'polypeptide(L)' 'YELPNLCALNFLVRNALGGGGSKSLRLDAQGKTYAQALLKMPVEITDDLWDEVREFWGDDLPEGMTPA' A
#
# COMPACT_ATOMS: atom_id res chain seq x y z
N TYR A 1 2.76 -10.82 1.94
CA TYR A 1 1.91 -12.01 2.18
C TYR A 1 0.49 -11.63 1.87
N GLU A 2 -0.30 -12.47 1.21
CA GLU A 2 -1.73 -12.19 1.02
C GLU A 2 -2.52 -12.37 2.31
N LEU A 3 -3.55 -11.54 2.50
CA LEU A 3 -4.49 -11.65 3.60
C LEU A 3 -5.75 -12.39 3.13
N PRO A 4 -6.08 -13.55 3.73
CA PRO A 4 -7.27 -14.31 3.34
C PRO A 4 -8.54 -13.46 3.47
N ASN A 5 -9.42 -13.56 2.48
CA ASN A 5 -10.76 -12.94 2.45
C ASN A 5 -10.79 -11.40 2.52
N LEU A 6 -9.66 -10.71 2.31
CA LEU A 6 -9.60 -9.25 2.41
C LEU A 6 -9.15 -8.54 1.12
N CYS A 7 -8.82 -9.30 0.06
CA CYS A 7 -8.22 -8.74 -1.18
C CYS A 7 -7.08 -7.77 -0.85
N ALA A 8 -6.22 -8.14 0.10
CA ALA A 8 -5.22 -7.26 0.68
C ALA A 8 -3.87 -7.95 0.84
N LEU A 9 -2.81 -7.15 0.86
CA LEU A 9 -1.44 -7.59 1.09
C LEU A 9 -0.94 -7.11 2.45
N ASN A 10 -0.38 -8.04 3.22
CA ASN A 10 0.37 -7.76 4.43
C ASN A 10 1.86 -7.60 4.11
N PHE A 11 2.36 -6.37 4.33
CA PHE A 11 3.75 -5.99 4.16
C PHE A 11 4.46 -5.92 5.51
N LEU A 12 5.57 -6.67 5.65
CA LEU A 12 6.45 -6.59 6.81
C LEU A 12 7.68 -5.75 6.49
N VAL A 13 7.73 -4.52 7.00
CA VAL A 13 8.88 -3.62 6.83
C VAL A 13 9.90 -3.87 7.94
N ARG A 14 11.04 -4.45 7.59
CA ARG A 14 12.11 -4.76 8.57
C ARG A 14 12.78 -3.48 9.06
N ASN A 15 13.12 -3.45 10.35
CA ASN A 15 13.84 -2.35 10.99
C ASN A 15 13.17 -0.96 10.90
N ALA A 16 11.86 -0.90 10.57
CA ALA A 16 11.13 0.35 10.41
C ALA A 16 11.18 1.26 11.66
N LEU A 17 11.28 0.66 12.86
CA LEU A 17 11.25 1.35 14.15
C LEU A 17 12.62 1.39 14.85
N GLY A 18 13.72 1.04 14.18
CA GLY A 18 15.07 1.20 14.74
C GLY A 18 15.33 0.50 16.08
N GLY A 19 14.72 -0.67 16.33
CA GLY A 19 14.84 -1.41 17.59
C GLY A 19 13.51 -1.69 18.30
N GLY A 20 12.39 -1.29 17.70
CA GLY A 20 11.04 -1.50 18.20
C GLY A 20 10.45 -0.24 18.81
N GLY A 21 9.13 -0.22 19.05
CA GLY A 21 8.42 1.01 19.46
C GLY A 21 9.04 1.69 20.69
N SER A 22 9.40 0.93 21.73
CA SER A 22 9.99 1.47 22.96
C SER A 22 11.43 1.98 22.82
N LYS A 23 12.12 1.65 21.72
CA LYS A 23 13.51 2.08 21.44
C LYS A 23 13.61 3.01 20.24
N SER A 24 12.50 3.27 19.56
CA SER A 24 12.45 4.14 18.40
C SER A 24 12.65 5.59 18.83
N LEU A 25 13.59 6.27 18.18
CA LEU A 25 13.75 7.73 18.30
C LEU A 25 12.79 8.51 17.36
N ARG A 26 11.96 7.80 16.58
CA ARG A 26 10.97 8.43 15.71
C ARG A 26 9.77 8.87 16.53
N LEU A 27 9.24 10.06 16.20
CA LEU A 27 7.96 10.57 16.72
C LEU A 27 6.83 9.56 16.53
N ASP A 28 6.83 8.87 15.40
CA ASP A 28 5.93 7.76 15.13
C ASP A 28 6.60 6.42 15.46
N ALA A 29 6.51 6.04 16.72
CA ALA A 29 7.02 4.77 17.24
C ALA A 29 6.21 3.53 16.77
N GLN A 30 5.11 3.72 16.03
CA GLN A 30 4.27 2.64 15.50
C GLN A 30 4.40 2.46 13.98
N GLY A 31 5.02 3.42 13.28
CA GLY A 31 5.28 3.35 11.84
C GLY A 31 4.06 3.63 10.95
N LYS A 32 3.01 4.24 11.51
CA LYS A 32 1.78 4.62 10.78
C LYS A 32 2.05 5.56 9.60
N THR A 33 2.99 6.49 9.77
CA THR A 33 3.45 7.43 8.76
C THR A 33 4.08 6.69 7.59
N TYR A 34 4.91 5.67 7.86
CA TYR A 34 5.48 4.83 6.80
C TYR A 34 4.40 4.00 6.10
N ALA A 35 3.43 3.46 6.83
CA ALA A 35 2.31 2.75 6.20
C ALA A 35 1.52 3.67 5.25
N GLN A 36 1.26 4.91 5.66
CA GLN A 36 0.61 5.90 4.80
C GLN A 36 1.44 6.29 3.58
N ALA A 37 2.77 6.41 3.74
CA ALA A 37 3.66 6.65 2.60
C ALA A 37 3.65 5.47 1.62
N LEU A 38 3.68 4.23 2.14
CA LEU A 38 3.62 3.00 1.33
C LEU A 38 2.34 2.92 0.50
N LEU A 39 1.18 3.27 1.09
CA LEU A 39 -0.11 3.29 0.40
C LEU A 39 -0.19 4.33 -0.74
N LYS A 40 0.71 5.32 -0.76
CA LYS A 40 0.77 6.36 -1.79
C LYS A 40 1.83 6.09 -2.87
N MET A 41 2.57 4.99 -2.77
CA MET A 41 3.59 4.67 -3.76
C MET A 41 2.93 4.32 -5.09
N PRO A 42 3.40 4.88 -6.21
CA PRO A 42 2.92 4.47 -7.52
C PRO A 42 3.31 3.02 -7.78
N VAL A 43 2.43 2.29 -8.47
CA VAL A 43 2.67 0.92 -8.91
C VAL A 43 2.54 0.90 -10.42
N GLU A 44 3.60 0.47 -11.10
CA GLU A 44 3.56 0.26 -12.54
C GLU A 44 2.71 -0.97 -12.83
N ILE A 45 1.79 -0.82 -13.78
CA ILE A 45 0.91 -1.88 -14.25
C ILE A 45 0.97 -1.92 -15.78
N THR A 46 0.66 -3.07 -16.34
CA THR A 46 0.57 -3.24 -17.80
C THR A 46 -0.80 -2.79 -18.31
N ASP A 47 -0.89 -2.47 -19.60
CA ASP A 47 -2.14 -2.01 -20.22
C ASP A 47 -3.27 -3.05 -20.12
N ASP A 48 -2.94 -4.34 -20.27
CA ASP A 48 -3.89 -5.44 -20.11
C ASP A 48 -4.46 -5.52 -18.70
N LEU A 49 -3.62 -5.36 -17.67
CA LEU A 49 -4.08 -5.32 -16.28
C LEU A 49 -4.91 -4.06 -16.00
N TRP A 50 -4.58 -2.93 -16.63
CA TRP A 50 -5.36 -1.70 -16.47
C TRP A 50 -6.79 -1.84 -16.99
N ASP A 51 -6.98 -2.49 -18.13
CA ASP A 51 -8.32 -2.76 -18.67
C ASP A 51 -9.14 -3.64 -17.70
N GLU A 52 -8.53 -4.67 -17.11
CA GLU A 52 -9.17 -5.52 -16.09
C GLU A 52 -9.57 -4.70 -14.84
N VAL A 53 -8.69 -3.82 -14.35
CA VAL A 53 -8.97 -2.95 -13.20
C VAL A 53 -10.14 -2.02 -13.50
N ARG A 54 -10.16 -1.40 -14.68
CA ARG A 54 -11.23 -0.48 -15.08
C ARG A 54 -12.57 -1.19 -15.20
N GLU A 55 -12.58 -2.42 -15.73
CA GLU A 55 -13.79 -3.24 -15.79
C GLU A 55 -14.28 -3.65 -14.40
N PHE A 56 -13.36 -4.06 -13.50
CA PHE A 56 -13.70 -4.46 -12.15
C PHE A 56 -14.31 -3.34 -11.31
N TRP A 57 -13.75 -2.13 -11.38
CA TRP A 57 -14.25 -0.98 -10.61
C TRP A 57 -15.43 -0.26 -11.28
N GLY A 58 -15.53 -0.28 -12.61
CA GLY A 58 -16.61 0.37 -13.34
C GLY A 58 -16.79 1.84 -12.96
N ASP A 59 -18.01 2.21 -12.55
CA ASP A 59 -18.36 3.58 -12.14
C ASP A 59 -17.74 3.97 -10.77
N ASP A 60 -17.26 3.01 -9.98
CA ASP A 60 -16.64 3.23 -8.67
C ASP A 60 -15.11 3.42 -8.73
N LEU A 61 -14.53 3.58 -9.93
CA LEU A 61 -13.09 3.77 -10.09
C LEU A 61 -12.59 5.00 -9.31
N PRO A 62 -11.62 4.85 -8.39
CA PRO A 62 -11.13 5.97 -7.59
C PRO A 62 -10.53 7.10 -8.44
N GLU A 63 -10.84 8.35 -8.06
CA GLU A 63 -10.28 9.52 -8.73
C GLU A 63 -8.74 9.54 -8.65
N GLY A 64 -8.10 9.81 -9.79
CA GLY A 64 -6.65 9.89 -9.91
C GLY A 64 -5.94 8.54 -10.11
N MET A 65 -6.68 7.44 -10.19
CA MET A 65 -6.11 6.15 -10.60
C MET A 65 -5.85 6.16 -12.11
N THR A 66 -4.58 6.11 -12.51
CA THR A 66 -4.13 6.11 -13.91
C THR A 66 -2.90 5.20 -14.07
N PRO A 67 -2.69 4.58 -15.24
CA PRO A 67 -1.41 3.95 -15.56
C PRO A 67 -0.29 4.99 -15.52
N ALA A 68 0.90 4.55 -15.11
CA ALA A 68 2.10 5.38 -15.06
C ALA A 68 2.62 5.76 -16.47
#